data_AF-A0A967N801-F1
#
_entry.id   AF-A0A967N801-F1
#
_cell.length_a   1.000
_cell.length_b   1.000
_cell.length_c   1.000
_cell.angle_alpha   90.00
_cell.angle_beta   90.00
_cell.angle_gamma   90.00
#
_symmetry.space_group_name_H-M   'P 1'
#
loop_
_entity.id
_entity.type
_entity.pdbx_description
1 polymer ?
#
loop_
_entity_poly.entity_id
_entity_poly.type
_entity_poly.pdbx_seq_one_letter_code
_entity_poly.pdbx_strand_id
1 'polypeptide(L)' 'MLARDLGFETREELVPRESLYTADEVFFTGTATEVTPVRSVDGIQVGPGRRG' A
#
# COMPACT_ATOMS: atom_id res chain seq x y z
N MET A 1 -13.55 -10.75 1.81
CA MET A 1 -12.37 -9.93 2.17
C MET A 1 -12.16 -9.05 0.96
N LEU A 2 -12.43 -7.73 1.04
CA LEU A 2 -12.71 -6.88 -0.14
C LEU A 2 -11.78 -7.12 -1.34
N ALA A 3 -10.45 -7.20 -1.11
CA ALA A 3 -9.48 -7.47 -2.16
C ALA A 3 -9.69 -8.84 -2.85
N ARG A 4 -9.92 -9.91 -2.08
CA ARG A 4 -10.23 -11.25 -2.62
C ARG A 4 -11.56 -11.28 -3.36
N ASP A 5 -12.55 -10.56 -2.86
CA ASP A 5 -13.89 -10.50 -3.47
C ASP A 5 -13.84 -9.78 -4.83
N LEU A 6 -12.86 -8.87 -4.99
CA LEU A 6 -12.54 -8.18 -6.25
C LEU A 6 -11.56 -8.96 -7.15
N GLY A 7 -11.14 -10.17 -6.75
CA GLY A 7 -10.24 -11.03 -7.52
C GLY A 7 -8.75 -10.70 -7.40
N PHE A 8 -8.34 -9.87 -6.44
CA PHE A 8 -6.93 -9.61 -6.17
C PHE A 8 -6.31 -10.74 -5.37
N GLU A 9 -5.08 -11.11 -5.74
CA GLU A 9 -4.25 -11.99 -4.93
C GLU A 9 -3.77 -11.23 -3.68
N THR A 10 -3.95 -11.85 -2.51
CA THR A 10 -3.53 -11.28 -1.22
C THR A 10 -2.53 -12.21 -0.55
N ARG A 11 -1.40 -11.68 -0.08
CA ARG A 11 -0.39 -12.42 0.68
C ARG A 11 -0.13 -11.70 2.00
N GLU A 12 -0.05 -12.47 3.08
CA GLU A 12 0.42 -11.99 4.38
C GLU A 12 1.83 -12.52 4.59
N GLU A 13 2.80 -11.62 4.53
CA GLU A 13 4.21 -11.96 4.65
C GLU A 13 5.00 -10.82 5.30
N LEU A 14 6.23 -11.12 5.72
CA LEU A 14 7.17 -10.08 6.11
C LEU A 14 7.56 -9.32 4.85
N VAL A 15 7.15 -8.05 4.76
CA VAL A 15 7.52 -7.17 3.64
C VAL A 15 8.80 -6.42 4.00
N PRO A 16 9.91 -6.63 3.27
CA PRO A 16 11.11 -5.83 3.44
C PRO A 16 10.82 -4.36 3.14
N ARG A 17 11.43 -3.44 3.89
CA ARG A 17 11.22 -1.99 3.74
C ARG A 17 11.52 -1.52 2.32
N GLU A 18 12.53 -2.11 1.69
CA GLU A 18 12.97 -1.78 0.34
C GLU A 18 11.88 -2.04 -0.70
N SER A 19 11.01 -3.02 -0.46
CA SER A 19 9.89 -3.35 -1.34
C SER A 19 8.86 -2.21 -1.41
N LEU A 20 8.77 -1.39 -0.36
CA LEU A 20 7.88 -0.24 -0.32
C LEU A 20 8.34 0.88 -1.26
N TYR A 21 9.64 0.97 -1.54
CA TYR A 21 10.19 1.98 -2.45
C TYR A 21 9.88 1.68 -3.91
N THR A 22 9.63 0.41 -4.24
CA THR A 22 9.30 -0.05 -5.59
C THR A 22 7.84 -0.44 -5.75
N ALA A 23 7.02 -0.25 -4.72
CA ALA A 23 5.58 -0.53 -4.79
C ALA A 23 4.87 0.49 -5.69
N ASP A 24 3.88 0.03 -6.44
CA ASP A 24 3.02 0.91 -7.22
C ASP A 24 2.13 1.77 -6.31
N GLU A 25 1.62 1.17 -5.23
CA GLU A 25 0.74 1.80 -4.26
C GLU A 25 1.01 1.31 -2.83
N VAL A 26 0.86 2.20 -1.85
CA VAL A 26 0.93 1.90 -0.41
C VAL A 26 -0.16 2.68 0.30
N PHE A 27 -0.86 2.04 1.24
CA PHE A 27 -1.89 2.69 2.05
C PHE A 27 -1.96 2.07 3.45
N PHE A 28 -2.44 2.86 4.42
CA PHE A 28 -2.80 2.39 5.75
C PHE A 28 -4.29 2.13 5.85
N THR A 29 -4.65 1.16 6.70
CA THR A 29 -6.03 0.87 7.10
C THR A 29 -6.10 0.77 8.61
N GLY A 30 -7.17 1.25 9.23
CA GLY A 30 -7.37 1.14 10.67
C GLY A 30 -8.76 1.61 11.10
N THR A 31 -9.16 1.30 12.33
CA THR A 31 -10.49 1.68 12.84
C THR A 31 -10.71 3.20 12.87
N ALA A 32 -9.65 3.97 13.07
CA ALA A 32 -9.68 5.43 13.05
C ALA A 32 -9.38 6.04 11.66
N THR A 33 -9.07 5.21 10.67
CA THR A 33 -8.60 5.64 9.34
C THR A 33 -9.01 4.57 8.32
N GLU A 34 -10.05 4.82 7.55
CA GLU A 34 -10.63 3.78 6.67
C GLU A 34 -9.60 3.23 5.67
N VAL A 35 -9.15 4.07 4.72
CA VAL A 35 -8.05 3.78 3.81
C VAL A 35 -7.32 5.10 3.54
N THR A 36 -6.04 5.18 3.90
CA THR A 36 -5.23 6.41 3.74
C THR A 36 -4.02 6.15 2.84
N PRO A 37 -3.89 6.84 1.69
CA PRO A 37 -2.78 6.64 0.78
C PRO A 37 -1.46 7.18 1.33
N VAL A 38 -0.37 6.47 1.05
CA VAL A 38 1.01 6.86 1.35
C VAL A 38 1.72 7.24 0.06
N ARG A 39 2.03 8.53 -0.10
CA ARG A 39 2.70 9.07 -1.30
C ARG A 39 4.23 8.93 -1.28
N SER A 40 4.80 8.70 -0.10
CA SER A 40 6.25 8.60 0.08
C SER A 40 6.59 7.81 1.34
N VAL A 41 7.63 6.98 1.27
CA VAL A 41 8.23 6.29 2.41
C VAL A 41 9.67 6.77 2.52
N ASP A 42 10.05 7.32 3.67
CA ASP A 42 11.40 7.87 3.92
C ASP A 42 11.86 8.95 2.95
N GLY A 43 10.91 9.73 2.43
CA GLY A 43 11.18 10.75 1.41
C GLY A 43 11.34 10.20 -0.01
N ILE A 44 11.32 8.87 -0.19
CA ILE A 44 11.26 8.22 -1.50
C ILE A 44 9.79 8.16 -1.93
N GLN A 45 9.52 8.63 -3.16
CA GLN A 45 8.16 8.62 -3.71
C GLN A 45 7.69 7.19 -4.00
N VAL A 46 6.45 6.88 -3.62
CA VAL A 46 5.77 5.63 -3.98
C VAL A 46 5.01 5.82 -5.29
N GLY A 47 5.22 4.92 -6.24
CA GLY A 47 4.59 4.93 -7.56
C GLY A 47 4.56 6.33 -8.20
N PRO A 48 3.41 6.75 -8.78
CA PRO A 48 3.29 8.06 -9.42
C PRO A 48 3.14 9.24 -8.43
N GLY A 49 3.22 9.00 -7.11
CA GLY A 49 3.11 10.05 -6.08
C GLY A 49 1.70 10.63 -5.92
N ARG A 50 0.70 9.99 -6.51
CA ARG A 50 -0.74 10.32 -6.44
C ARG A 50 -1.54 9.04 -6.15
N ARG A 51 -2.76 9.19 -5.64
CA ARG A 51 -3.68 8.04 -5.45
C ARG A 51 -3.95 7.35 -6.79
N GLY A 52 -3.95 6.01 -6.78
CA GLY A 52 -4.59 5.17 -7.80
C GLY A 52 -6.09 5.33 -7.81
#